data_AF-Q09494-F1
#
_entry.id   AF-Q09494-F1
#
_cell.length_a   1.000
_cell.length_b   1.000
_cell.length_c   1.000
_cell.angle_alpha   90.00
_cell.angle_beta   90.00
_cell.angle_gamma   90.00
#
_symmetry.space_group_name_H-M   'P 1'
#
loop_
_entity.id
_entity.type
_entity.pdbx_description
1 polymer ?
#
loop_
_entity_poly.entity_id
_entity_poly.type
_entity_poly.pdbx_seq_one_letter_code
_entity_poly.pdbx_strand_id
1 'polypeptide(L)'
;MSTPLRMTTPLGVSLSSDLKRALQDNEKLTRDVSDAKLLKEDAEIKLKKIRNKLNGEHSEKLGKLNDKYKAVQEELKTMKQSSQLKREKGVLETENRRLETAKSELDRQLLGKNDELRMADVEKVEDVKMIRDLKAGKRPPFKTEFKNLISRSEKFRRIEIARAELQRCGGEASEFYCLLLGRLSKLGLLKWKMSKREGLYLYHASNLTRRRFTKLKQMLRGSGCIDPLPSIHEIKKLEKVVGSSDQLKVTEHTVDGKSVVAVHLLDVVKMLTERINELVANGKMVVGDDPIWLTILGDKGSEEFKLCLSIGNVSQPNSCFHLIPLGIFNDDESSENIRKYLGPIVEQLNRLLFLKIKVGDKDIDVPVEQYLGGDMKFQCDAIGHEGGNSTYQCMQCFSLRGQSISRSMQLKRGDIKKTRISKAVVNDRAEKLEELEEFLSGTKCALQIVQNFKNRQVNGYKSPSEPCRAAM
;
A
#
# COMPACT_ATOMS: atom_id res chain seq x y z
N MET A 1 -21.17 27.68 110.72
CA MET A 1 -22.39 28.18 111.39
C MET A 1 -23.37 28.59 110.32
N SER A 2 -24.35 27.74 110.00
CA SER A 2 -25.38 28.08 109.02
C SER A 2 -26.71 27.59 109.58
N THR A 3 -27.51 28.55 110.00
CA THR A 3 -28.78 28.44 110.72
C THR A 3 -29.84 27.73 109.86
N PRO A 4 -30.73 26.88 110.41
CA PRO A 4 -31.68 26.11 109.62
C PRO A 4 -32.88 26.97 109.21
N LEU A 5 -33.17 26.97 107.90
CA LEU A 5 -34.38 27.53 107.32
C LEU A 5 -35.55 26.59 107.59
N ARG A 6 -36.45 27.04 108.47
CA ARG A 6 -37.76 26.45 108.72
C ARG A 6 -38.70 26.97 107.62
N MET A 7 -38.96 26.15 106.60
CA MET A 7 -40.06 26.40 105.67
C MET A 7 -41.29 25.61 106.12
N THR A 8 -42.31 26.34 106.58
CA THR A 8 -43.67 25.85 106.75
C THR A 8 -44.41 25.97 105.43
N THR A 9 -44.89 24.86 104.87
CA THR A 9 -45.94 24.86 103.85
C THR A 9 -47.21 24.25 104.45
N PRO A 10 -48.38 24.90 104.31
CA PRO A 10 -49.66 24.38 104.74
C PRO A 10 -50.38 23.61 103.62
N LEU A 11 -51.24 22.65 104.01
CA LEU A 11 -52.26 21.93 103.21
C LEU A 11 -51.82 20.64 102.44
N GLY A 12 -52.59 19.56 102.64
CA GLY A 12 -52.82 18.51 101.63
C GLY A 12 -52.14 17.14 101.83
N VAL A 13 -52.64 16.33 102.76
CA VAL A 13 -52.15 14.96 103.02
C VAL A 13 -52.98 13.91 102.27
N SER A 14 -52.32 13.09 101.44
CA SER A 14 -52.57 11.63 101.30
C SER A 14 -51.51 10.97 100.41
N LEU A 15 -50.26 10.91 100.89
CA LEU A 15 -49.09 10.26 100.24
C LEU A 15 -49.16 8.72 100.11
N SER A 16 -50.29 8.08 100.45
CA SER A 16 -50.38 6.61 100.53
C SER A 16 -50.82 5.91 99.24
N SER A 17 -51.67 6.54 98.42
CA SER A 17 -52.22 5.92 97.20
C SER A 17 -51.23 5.88 96.05
N ASP A 18 -50.48 6.96 95.86
CA ASP A 18 -49.64 7.15 94.67
C ASP A 18 -48.40 6.24 94.72
N LEU A 19 -47.87 5.99 95.94
CA LEU A 19 -46.75 5.08 96.14
C LEU A 19 -47.13 3.62 95.82
N LYS A 20 -48.36 3.20 96.16
CA LYS A 20 -48.86 1.85 95.83
C LYS A 20 -49.02 1.65 94.32
N ARG A 21 -49.49 2.66 93.60
CA ARG A 21 -49.67 2.60 92.15
C ARG A 21 -48.34 2.51 91.42
N ALA A 22 -47.37 3.32 91.83
CA ALA A 22 -46.02 3.29 91.28
C ALA A 22 -45.33 1.93 91.48
N LEU A 23 -45.53 1.26 92.62
CA LEU A 23 -44.99 -0.08 92.87
C LEU A 23 -45.61 -1.14 91.93
N GLN A 24 -46.92 -1.12 91.71
CA GLN A 24 -47.59 -2.05 90.79
C GLN A 24 -47.15 -1.87 89.34
N ASP A 25 -46.98 -0.62 88.90
CA ASP A 25 -46.52 -0.33 87.54
C ASP A 25 -45.07 -0.81 87.34
N ASN A 26 -44.22 -0.70 88.35
CA ASN A 26 -42.84 -1.17 88.31
C ASN A 26 -42.75 -2.71 88.24
N GLU A 27 -43.60 -3.41 89.01
CA GLU A 27 -43.70 -4.88 88.93
C GLU A 27 -44.19 -5.36 87.56
N LYS A 28 -45.12 -4.63 86.94
CA LYS A 28 -45.61 -4.92 85.58
C LYS A 28 -44.51 -4.72 84.54
N LEU A 29 -43.81 -3.57 84.59
CA LEU A 29 -42.68 -3.28 83.71
C LEU A 29 -41.57 -4.33 83.83
N THR A 30 -41.30 -4.80 85.06
CA THR A 30 -40.27 -5.82 85.29
C THR A 30 -40.64 -7.15 84.62
N ARG A 31 -41.92 -7.55 84.63
CA ARG A 31 -42.41 -8.73 83.91
C ARG A 31 -42.32 -8.56 82.39
N ASP A 32 -42.80 -7.43 81.87
CA ASP A 32 -42.79 -7.16 80.43
C ASP A 32 -41.36 -7.16 79.85
N VAL A 33 -40.38 -6.64 80.61
CA VAL A 33 -38.95 -6.68 80.22
C VAL A 33 -38.40 -8.11 80.24
N SER A 34 -38.83 -8.96 81.18
CA SER A 34 -38.41 -10.36 81.24
C SER A 34 -38.95 -11.16 80.06
N ASP A 35 -40.21 -10.96 79.70
CA ASP A 35 -40.84 -11.62 78.56
C ASP A 35 -40.22 -11.17 77.23
N ALA A 36 -39.91 -9.88 77.10
CA ALA A 36 -39.21 -9.34 75.93
C ALA A 36 -37.80 -9.93 75.76
N LYS A 37 -37.08 -10.20 76.86
CA LYS A 37 -35.77 -10.88 76.83
C LYS A 37 -35.90 -12.32 76.32
N LEU A 38 -36.87 -13.07 76.82
CA LEU A 38 -37.12 -14.45 76.38
C LEU A 38 -37.47 -14.53 74.89
N LEU A 39 -38.31 -13.62 74.40
CA LEU A 39 -38.65 -13.55 72.97
C LEU A 39 -37.45 -13.22 72.09
N LYS A 40 -36.55 -12.36 72.55
CA LYS A 40 -35.31 -12.02 71.84
C LYS A 40 -34.38 -13.24 71.74
N GLU A 41 -34.21 -13.99 72.82
CA GLU A 41 -33.37 -15.20 72.84
C GLU A 41 -33.92 -16.29 71.91
N ASP A 42 -35.24 -16.53 71.90
CA ASP A 42 -35.86 -17.51 70.98
C ASP A 42 -35.69 -17.11 69.51
N ALA A 43 -35.81 -15.81 69.20
CA ALA A 43 -35.57 -15.29 67.85
C ALA A 43 -34.11 -15.48 67.41
N GLU A 44 -33.14 -15.24 68.29
CA GLU A 44 -31.72 -15.45 68.01
C GLU A 44 -31.39 -16.93 67.77
N ILE A 45 -31.99 -17.84 68.54
CA ILE A 45 -31.84 -19.30 68.35
C ILE A 45 -32.40 -19.74 66.99
N LYS A 46 -33.58 -19.23 66.59
CA LYS A 46 -34.19 -19.52 65.29
C LYS A 46 -33.34 -19.02 64.13
N LEU A 47 -32.81 -17.80 64.22
CA LEU A 47 -31.93 -17.23 63.19
C LEU A 47 -30.63 -18.05 63.04
N LYS A 48 -30.05 -18.52 64.14
CA LYS A 48 -28.85 -19.36 64.13
C LYS A 48 -29.09 -20.70 63.42
N LYS A 49 -30.25 -21.34 63.66
CA LYS A 49 -30.66 -22.58 62.96
C LYS A 49 -30.82 -22.38 61.46
N ILE A 50 -31.48 -21.29 61.03
CA ILE A 50 -31.68 -20.96 59.61
C ILE A 50 -30.34 -20.73 58.92
N ARG A 51 -29.43 -19.96 59.54
CA ARG A 51 -28.09 -19.68 59.00
C ARG A 51 -27.27 -20.95 58.79
N ASN A 52 -27.29 -21.87 59.76
CA ASN A 52 -26.55 -23.13 59.64
C ASN A 52 -27.09 -24.02 58.51
N LYS A 53 -28.42 -24.06 58.33
CA LYS A 53 -29.06 -24.85 57.27
C LYS A 53 -28.72 -24.31 55.87
N LEU A 54 -28.79 -22.99 55.70
CA LEU A 54 -28.38 -22.31 54.46
C LEU A 54 -26.91 -22.57 54.12
N ASN A 55 -26.00 -22.47 55.10
CA ASN A 55 -24.57 -22.71 54.86
C ASN A 55 -24.28 -24.17 54.45
N GLY A 56 -24.99 -25.14 55.02
CA GLY A 56 -24.88 -26.55 54.63
C GLY A 56 -25.32 -26.80 53.18
N GLU A 57 -26.51 -26.31 52.81
CA GLU A 57 -27.04 -26.47 51.44
C GLU A 57 -26.19 -25.74 50.40
N HIS A 58 -25.64 -24.58 50.75
CA HIS A 58 -24.76 -23.82 49.86
C HIS A 58 -23.42 -24.52 49.63
N SER A 59 -22.85 -25.13 50.68
CA SER A 59 -21.63 -25.92 50.60
C SER A 59 -21.81 -27.15 49.70
N GLU A 60 -22.92 -27.88 49.84
CA GLU A 60 -23.20 -29.06 49.02
C GLU A 60 -23.41 -28.71 47.54
N LYS A 61 -24.15 -27.62 47.25
CA LYS A 61 -24.33 -27.12 45.88
C LYS A 61 -23.01 -26.68 45.26
N LEU A 62 -22.13 -26.03 46.03
CA LEU A 62 -20.82 -25.58 45.56
C LEU A 62 -19.91 -26.77 45.23
N GLY A 63 -19.93 -27.83 46.06
CA GLY A 63 -19.20 -29.07 45.81
C GLY A 63 -19.61 -29.73 44.49
N LYS A 64 -20.92 -29.93 44.28
CA LYS A 64 -21.47 -30.53 43.04
C LYS A 64 -21.12 -29.72 41.79
N LEU A 65 -21.07 -28.39 41.90
CA LEU A 65 -20.70 -27.52 40.78
C LEU A 65 -19.21 -27.63 40.43
N ASN A 66 -18.35 -27.74 41.45
CA ASN A 66 -16.90 -27.87 41.25
C ASN A 66 -16.52 -29.22 40.60
N ASP A 67 -17.21 -30.30 40.96
CA ASP A 67 -16.99 -31.61 40.34
C ASP A 67 -17.39 -31.62 38.86
N LYS A 68 -18.53 -31.00 38.51
CA LYS A 68 -18.94 -30.81 37.12
C LYS A 68 -17.93 -29.97 36.33
N TYR A 69 -17.39 -28.92 36.93
CA TYR A 69 -16.38 -28.09 36.30
C TYR A 69 -15.09 -28.88 35.98
N LYS A 70 -14.63 -29.73 36.90
CA LYS A 70 -13.48 -30.61 36.68
C LYS A 70 -13.72 -31.63 35.57
N ALA A 71 -14.91 -32.23 35.49
CA ALA A 71 -15.25 -33.17 34.43
C ALA A 71 -15.20 -32.52 33.03
N VAL A 72 -15.76 -31.31 32.90
CA VAL A 72 -15.72 -30.53 31.64
C VAL A 72 -14.30 -30.16 31.24
N GLN A 73 -13.42 -29.84 32.21
CA GLN A 73 -12.02 -29.53 31.94
C GLN A 73 -11.25 -30.72 31.31
N GLU A 74 -11.49 -31.94 31.80
CA GLU A 74 -10.86 -33.16 31.24
C GLU A 74 -11.39 -33.52 29.85
N GLU A 75 -12.71 -33.38 29.60
CA GLU A 75 -13.27 -33.56 28.24
C GLU A 75 -12.69 -32.54 27.25
N LEU A 76 -12.47 -31.30 27.68
CA LEU A 76 -11.91 -30.26 26.81
C LEU A 76 -10.43 -30.53 26.48
N LYS A 77 -9.68 -31.15 27.40
CA LYS A 77 -8.29 -31.55 27.21
C LYS A 77 -8.16 -32.71 26.21
N THR A 78 -9.01 -33.73 26.34
CA THR A 78 -9.06 -34.87 25.41
C THR A 78 -9.52 -34.46 24.00
N MET A 79 -10.51 -33.57 23.88
CA MET A 79 -10.91 -33.00 22.59
C MET A 79 -9.77 -32.24 21.90
N LYS A 80 -9.04 -31.39 22.64
CA LYS A 80 -7.89 -30.64 22.12
C LYS A 80 -6.81 -31.58 21.57
N GLN A 81 -6.46 -32.63 22.31
CA GLN A 81 -5.48 -33.62 21.86
C GLN A 81 -5.93 -34.35 20.58
N SER A 82 -7.19 -34.79 20.50
CA SER A 82 -7.69 -35.46 19.28
C SER A 82 -7.71 -34.52 18.07
N SER A 83 -8.03 -33.24 18.28
CA SER A 83 -8.07 -32.24 17.22
C SER A 83 -6.67 -31.92 16.68
N GLN A 84 -5.66 -31.92 17.56
CA GLN A 84 -4.26 -31.72 17.17
C GLN A 84 -3.74 -32.93 16.38
N LEU A 85 -4.02 -34.16 16.83
CA LEU A 85 -3.64 -35.38 16.11
C LEU A 85 -4.27 -35.46 14.70
N LYS A 86 -5.54 -35.06 14.56
CA LYS A 86 -6.20 -34.98 13.23
C LYS A 86 -5.53 -33.97 12.30
N ARG A 87 -5.07 -32.83 12.82
CA ARG A 87 -4.34 -31.82 12.04
C ARG A 87 -2.97 -32.34 11.61
N GLU A 88 -2.20 -32.93 12.51
CA GLU A 88 -0.88 -33.51 12.20
C GLU A 88 -0.97 -34.62 11.15
N LYS A 89 -1.97 -35.52 11.27
CA LYS A 89 -2.22 -36.56 10.28
C LYS A 89 -2.51 -35.97 8.89
N GLY A 90 -3.35 -34.93 8.80
CA GLY A 90 -3.67 -34.27 7.53
C GLY A 90 -2.46 -33.59 6.89
N VAL A 91 -1.55 -33.00 7.69
CA VAL A 91 -0.30 -32.42 7.20
C VAL A 91 0.61 -33.50 6.62
N LEU A 92 0.78 -34.63 7.32
CA LEU A 92 1.62 -35.74 6.86
C LEU A 92 1.08 -36.39 5.57
N GLU A 93 -0.23 -36.56 5.43
CA GLU A 93 -0.85 -37.09 4.21
C GLU A 93 -0.65 -36.15 3.00
N THR A 94 -0.66 -34.84 3.24
CA THR A 94 -0.43 -33.84 2.20
C THR A 94 1.04 -33.86 1.75
N GLU A 95 1.97 -34.01 2.70
CA GLU A 95 3.40 -34.08 2.42
C GLU A 95 3.79 -35.37 1.69
N ASN A 96 3.23 -36.52 2.09
CA ASN A 96 3.45 -37.77 1.36
C ASN A 96 3.00 -37.69 -0.09
N ARG A 97 1.84 -37.08 -0.37
CA ARG A 97 1.38 -36.85 -1.76
C ARG A 97 2.34 -35.96 -2.56
N ARG A 98 2.91 -34.93 -1.93
CA ARG A 98 3.92 -34.08 -2.57
C ARG A 98 5.19 -34.86 -2.91
N LEU A 99 5.67 -35.69 -1.99
CA LEU A 99 6.87 -36.51 -2.21
C LEU A 99 6.67 -37.55 -3.33
N GLU A 100 5.51 -38.18 -3.43
CA GLU A 100 5.20 -39.11 -4.54
C GLU A 100 5.16 -38.40 -5.90
N THR A 101 4.59 -37.20 -5.94
CA THR A 101 4.55 -36.38 -7.15
C THR A 101 5.96 -35.94 -7.57
N ALA A 102 6.79 -35.51 -6.62
CA ALA A 102 8.17 -35.12 -6.86
C ALA A 102 9.02 -36.29 -7.35
N LYS A 103 8.82 -37.49 -6.79
CA LYS A 103 9.53 -38.71 -7.23
C LYS A 103 9.18 -39.07 -8.68
N SER A 104 7.89 -39.05 -9.03
CA SER A 104 7.43 -39.35 -10.40
C SER A 104 8.00 -38.35 -11.43
N GLU A 105 8.10 -37.08 -11.05
CA GLU A 105 8.70 -36.05 -11.90
C GLU A 105 10.22 -36.25 -12.05
N LEU A 106 10.91 -36.66 -11.00
CA LEU A 106 12.34 -36.96 -11.05
C LEU A 106 12.62 -38.16 -11.99
N ASP A 107 11.81 -39.22 -11.93
CA ASP A 107 11.93 -40.38 -12.81
C ASP A 107 11.69 -40.00 -14.29
N ARG A 108 10.71 -39.12 -14.56
CA ARG A 108 10.46 -38.57 -15.90
C ARG A 108 11.65 -37.76 -16.43
N GLN A 109 12.29 -36.97 -15.57
CA GLN A 109 13.48 -36.19 -15.93
C GLN A 109 14.68 -37.09 -16.21
N LEU A 110 14.87 -38.18 -15.45
CA LEU A 110 15.94 -39.15 -15.67
C LEU A 110 15.78 -39.88 -17.00
N LEU A 111 14.56 -40.29 -17.36
CA LEU A 111 14.24 -40.85 -18.68
C LEU A 111 14.58 -39.87 -19.81
N GLY A 112 14.13 -38.61 -19.70
CA GLY A 112 14.43 -37.57 -20.69
C GLY A 112 15.93 -37.31 -20.87
N LYS A 113 16.70 -37.28 -19.77
CA LYS A 113 18.17 -37.09 -19.83
C LYS A 113 18.89 -38.27 -20.48
N ASN A 114 18.44 -39.50 -20.25
CA ASN A 114 19.03 -40.67 -20.90
C ASN A 114 18.80 -40.66 -22.42
N ASP A 115 17.63 -40.21 -22.87
CA ASP A 115 17.34 -40.02 -24.29
C ASP A 115 18.17 -38.87 -24.89
N GLU A 116 18.33 -37.75 -24.18
CA GLU A 116 19.21 -36.66 -24.59
C GLU A 116 20.67 -37.10 -24.73
N LEU A 117 21.19 -37.90 -23.79
CA LEU A 117 22.54 -38.45 -23.84
C LEU A 117 22.73 -39.37 -25.06
N ARG A 118 21.76 -40.25 -25.33
CA ARG A 118 21.77 -41.10 -26.53
C ARG A 118 21.77 -40.28 -27.82
N MET A 119 20.94 -39.25 -27.90
CA MET A 119 20.88 -38.37 -29.07
C MET A 119 22.17 -37.56 -29.25
N ALA A 120 22.78 -37.09 -28.16
CA ALA A 120 24.05 -36.37 -28.19
C ALA A 120 25.22 -37.26 -28.66
N ASP A 121 25.22 -38.54 -28.30
CA ASP A 121 26.25 -39.49 -28.77
C ASP A 121 26.09 -39.80 -30.27
N VAL A 122 24.86 -39.92 -30.77
CA VAL A 122 24.60 -40.05 -32.22
C VAL A 122 25.02 -38.78 -32.98
N GLU A 123 24.64 -37.60 -32.48
CA GLU A 123 24.99 -36.29 -33.08
C GLU A 123 26.52 -36.09 -33.14
N LYS A 124 27.26 -36.45 -32.08
CA LYS A 124 28.73 -36.39 -32.08
C LYS A 124 29.38 -37.31 -33.13
N VAL A 125 28.83 -38.50 -33.36
CA VAL A 125 29.34 -39.43 -34.38
C VAL A 125 29.13 -38.86 -35.78
N GLU A 126 27.99 -38.23 -36.04
CA GLU A 126 27.70 -37.55 -37.31
C GLU A 126 28.60 -36.32 -37.53
N ASP A 127 28.79 -35.48 -36.51
CA ASP A 127 29.65 -34.30 -36.56
C ASP A 127 31.12 -34.67 -36.84
N VAL A 128 31.64 -35.73 -36.20
CA VAL A 128 33.02 -36.21 -36.41
C VAL A 128 33.20 -36.72 -37.84
N LYS A 129 32.23 -37.46 -38.38
CA LYS A 129 32.26 -37.93 -39.78
C LYS A 129 32.23 -36.74 -40.75
N MET A 130 31.42 -35.73 -40.46
CA MET A 130 31.27 -34.54 -41.30
C MET A 130 32.51 -33.63 -41.30
N ILE A 131 33.13 -33.39 -40.14
CA ILE A 131 34.41 -32.65 -40.04
C ILE A 131 35.49 -33.34 -40.88
N ARG A 132 35.49 -34.69 -40.91
CA ARG A 132 36.40 -35.48 -41.72
C ARG A 132 36.17 -35.29 -43.22
N ASP A 133 34.91 -35.27 -43.66
CA ASP A 133 34.54 -35.09 -45.08
C ASP A 133 34.82 -33.66 -45.58
N LEU A 134 34.60 -32.64 -44.74
CA LEU A 134 34.96 -31.24 -45.03
C LEU A 134 36.48 -31.05 -45.12
N LYS A 135 37.26 -31.66 -44.20
CA LYS A 135 38.73 -31.68 -44.28
C LYS A 135 39.23 -32.45 -45.51
N ALA A 136 38.50 -33.46 -45.97
CA ALA A 136 38.81 -34.23 -47.17
C ALA A 136 38.43 -33.53 -48.48
N GLY A 137 37.93 -32.29 -48.46
CA GLY A 137 37.61 -31.51 -49.65
C GLY A 137 36.42 -32.02 -50.46
N LYS A 138 35.60 -32.94 -49.91
CA LYS A 138 34.41 -33.47 -50.57
C LYS A 138 33.27 -32.46 -50.45
N ARG A 139 33.04 -31.69 -51.52
CA ARG A 139 32.02 -30.63 -51.60
C ARG A 139 30.63 -31.20 -51.92
N PRO A 140 29.59 -30.90 -51.14
CA PRO A 140 28.22 -30.99 -51.64
C PRO A 140 27.98 -29.85 -52.65
N PRO A 141 27.35 -30.12 -53.81
CA PRO A 141 27.04 -29.07 -54.78
C PRO A 141 26.06 -28.04 -54.19
N PHE A 142 26.39 -26.76 -54.33
CA PHE A 142 25.49 -25.63 -54.06
C PHE A 142 24.38 -25.57 -55.11
N LYS A 143 23.40 -26.48 -55.04
CA LYS A 143 22.16 -26.42 -55.83
C LYS A 143 20.90 -26.80 -55.05
N THR A 144 20.98 -27.18 -53.78
CA THR A 144 19.78 -27.31 -52.96
C THR A 144 19.37 -25.97 -52.41
N GLU A 145 18.23 -25.45 -52.88
CA GLU A 145 17.46 -24.44 -52.16
C GLU A 145 17.40 -24.84 -50.69
N PHE A 146 17.78 -23.90 -49.83
CA PHE A 146 17.89 -24.13 -48.41
C PHE A 146 16.50 -24.39 -47.82
N LYS A 147 16.12 -25.66 -47.66
CA LYS A 147 14.89 -26.09 -46.94
C LYS A 147 14.78 -25.45 -45.56
N ASN A 148 13.58 -25.36 -45.00
CA ASN A 148 13.31 -24.83 -43.66
C ASN A 148 14.28 -25.40 -42.61
N LEU A 149 14.81 -24.52 -41.75
CA LEU A 149 15.78 -24.81 -40.68
C LEU A 149 15.13 -25.61 -39.54
N ILE A 150 14.82 -26.90 -39.78
CA ILE A 150 14.11 -27.75 -38.80
C ILE A 150 15.08 -28.37 -37.79
N SER A 151 16.17 -29.01 -38.26
CA SER A 151 17.11 -29.71 -37.36
C SER A 151 18.30 -28.84 -36.92
N ARG A 152 18.81 -29.10 -35.72
CA ARG A 152 20.01 -28.47 -35.15
C ARG A 152 21.25 -28.74 -36.01
N SER A 153 21.43 -29.98 -36.47
CA SER A 153 22.55 -30.40 -37.30
C SER A 153 22.58 -29.67 -38.65
N GLU A 154 21.42 -29.45 -39.29
CA GLU A 154 21.36 -28.69 -40.55
C GLU A 154 21.64 -27.20 -40.34
N LYS A 155 21.20 -26.62 -39.21
CA LYS A 155 21.59 -25.25 -38.81
C LYS A 155 23.10 -25.14 -38.64
N PHE A 156 23.71 -26.08 -37.92
CA PHE A 156 25.16 -26.12 -37.69
C PHE A 156 25.93 -26.27 -39.01
N ARG A 157 25.52 -27.20 -39.87
CA ARG A 157 26.11 -27.41 -41.21
C ARG A 157 26.14 -26.12 -42.04
N ARG A 158 25.04 -25.36 -42.05
CA ARG A 158 24.97 -24.08 -42.79
C ARG A 158 25.90 -23.02 -42.22
N ILE A 159 25.98 -22.93 -40.90
CA ILE A 159 26.86 -21.99 -40.21
C ILE A 159 28.33 -22.32 -40.56
N GLU A 160 28.71 -23.59 -40.57
CA GLU A 160 30.08 -24.00 -40.92
C GLU A 160 30.44 -23.74 -42.38
N ILE A 161 29.52 -24.00 -43.32
CA ILE A 161 29.71 -23.64 -44.72
C ILE A 161 29.86 -22.12 -44.87
N ALA A 162 28.98 -21.35 -44.23
CA ALA A 162 29.05 -19.89 -44.26
C ALA A 162 30.36 -19.39 -43.63
N ARG A 163 30.80 -19.96 -42.50
CA ARG A 163 32.07 -19.63 -41.83
C ARG A 163 33.26 -19.85 -42.77
N ALA A 164 33.32 -21.02 -43.42
CA ALA A 164 34.40 -21.34 -44.35
C ALA A 164 34.45 -20.38 -45.54
N GLU A 165 33.30 -20.03 -46.13
CA GLU A 165 33.24 -19.06 -47.24
C GLU A 165 33.59 -17.64 -46.79
N LEU A 166 33.12 -17.22 -45.62
CA LEU A 166 33.47 -15.91 -45.06
C LEU A 166 34.96 -15.81 -44.75
N GLN A 167 35.56 -16.86 -44.18
CA GLN A 167 36.99 -16.93 -43.91
C GLN A 167 37.81 -16.93 -45.20
N ARG A 168 37.33 -17.57 -46.26
CA ARG A 168 37.96 -17.52 -47.58
C ARG A 168 37.93 -16.12 -48.20
N CYS A 169 36.81 -15.40 -48.05
CA CYS A 169 36.62 -14.05 -48.61
C CYS A 169 37.35 -12.96 -47.82
N GLY A 170 37.34 -13.03 -46.48
CA GLY A 170 37.86 -12.00 -45.59
C GLY A 170 39.20 -12.31 -44.93
N GLY A 171 39.68 -13.56 -45.02
CA GLY A 171 40.83 -14.01 -44.25
C GLY A 171 40.60 -13.83 -42.74
N GLU A 172 41.65 -13.39 -42.05
CA GLU A 172 41.64 -13.09 -40.61
C GLU A 172 41.38 -11.60 -40.29
N ALA A 173 41.09 -10.78 -41.30
CA ALA A 173 40.91 -9.35 -41.13
C ALA A 173 39.59 -9.02 -40.39
N SER A 174 39.69 -8.59 -39.13
CA SER A 174 38.52 -8.23 -38.30
C SER A 174 37.65 -7.13 -38.91
N GLU A 175 38.23 -6.23 -39.70
CA GLU A 175 37.54 -5.14 -40.40
C GLU A 175 36.52 -5.67 -41.43
N PHE A 176 36.86 -6.73 -42.16
CA PHE A 176 35.95 -7.37 -43.12
C PHE A 176 34.65 -7.82 -42.44
N TYR A 177 34.79 -8.49 -41.29
CA TYR A 177 33.64 -8.97 -40.52
C TYR A 177 32.82 -7.81 -39.92
N CYS A 178 33.48 -6.74 -39.46
CA CYS A 178 32.79 -5.52 -39.01
C CYS A 178 31.94 -4.90 -40.13
N LEU A 179 32.50 -4.78 -41.34
CA LEU A 179 31.79 -4.24 -42.50
C LEU A 179 30.63 -5.13 -42.94
N LEU A 180 30.83 -6.46 -42.91
CA LEU A 180 29.78 -7.43 -43.19
C LEU A 180 28.60 -7.29 -42.22
N LEU A 181 28.86 -7.25 -40.92
CA LEU A 181 27.82 -7.03 -39.90
C LEU A 181 27.10 -5.70 -40.12
N GLY A 182 27.85 -4.64 -40.46
CA GLY A 182 27.30 -3.36 -40.89
C GLY A 182 26.33 -3.48 -42.07
N ARG A 183 26.68 -4.28 -43.08
CA ARG A 183 25.82 -4.50 -44.26
C ARG A 183 24.60 -5.36 -43.94
N LEU A 184 24.76 -6.42 -43.15
CA LEU A 184 23.65 -7.28 -42.70
C LEU A 184 22.60 -6.49 -41.90
N SER A 185 23.05 -5.53 -41.08
CA SER A 185 22.17 -4.60 -40.37
C SER A 185 21.38 -3.68 -41.30
N LYS A 186 22.03 -3.12 -42.33
CA LYS A 186 21.33 -2.30 -43.34
C LYS A 186 20.30 -3.09 -44.16
N LEU A 187 20.50 -4.39 -44.32
CA LEU A 187 19.56 -5.28 -45.01
C LEU A 187 18.44 -5.81 -44.11
N GLY A 188 18.44 -5.45 -42.81
CA GLY A 188 17.44 -5.95 -41.85
C GLY A 188 17.62 -7.42 -41.45
N LEU A 189 18.72 -8.06 -41.85
CA LEU A 189 18.99 -9.47 -41.55
C LEU A 189 19.55 -9.68 -40.13
N LEU A 190 20.23 -8.68 -39.56
CA LEU A 190 20.85 -8.77 -38.24
C LEU A 190 21.00 -7.40 -37.58
N LYS A 191 20.49 -7.24 -36.36
CA LYS A 191 20.74 -6.04 -35.55
C LYS A 191 21.92 -6.25 -34.61
N TRP A 192 23.06 -5.63 -34.90
CA TRP A 192 24.26 -5.73 -34.03
C TRP A 192 24.55 -4.45 -33.22
N LYS A 193 24.03 -3.29 -33.65
CA LYS A 193 24.21 -2.01 -32.96
C LYS A 193 22.89 -1.51 -32.40
N MET A 194 22.91 -1.02 -31.17
CA MET A 194 21.78 -0.33 -30.57
C MET A 194 21.50 0.98 -31.32
N SER A 195 20.22 1.28 -31.49
CA SER A 195 19.81 2.62 -31.90
C SER A 195 20.21 3.66 -30.84
N LYS A 196 20.20 4.93 -31.23
CA LYS A 196 20.53 6.04 -30.32
C LYS A 196 19.61 6.05 -29.09
N ARG A 197 18.30 5.81 -29.30
CA ARG A 197 17.29 5.74 -28.22
C ARG A 197 17.48 4.52 -27.32
N GLU A 198 17.75 3.34 -27.89
CA GLU A 198 18.02 2.13 -27.09
C GLU A 198 19.27 2.28 -26.24
N GLY A 199 20.33 2.88 -26.78
CA GLY A 199 21.53 3.15 -26.01
C GLY A 199 21.34 4.22 -24.93
N LEU A 200 20.49 5.23 -25.17
CA LEU A 200 20.09 6.20 -24.13
C LEU A 200 19.33 5.52 -23.00
N TYR A 201 18.35 4.67 -23.35
CA TYR A 201 17.59 3.91 -22.38
C TYR A 201 18.51 3.00 -21.55
N LEU A 202 19.39 2.22 -22.19
CA LEU A 202 20.36 1.37 -21.49
C LEU A 202 21.28 2.19 -20.57
N TYR A 203 21.76 3.35 -21.06
CA TYR A 203 22.63 4.24 -20.31
C TYR A 203 21.99 4.70 -18.99
N HIS A 204 20.73 5.15 -19.03
CA HIS A 204 20.01 5.59 -17.83
C HIS A 204 19.50 4.43 -16.98
N ALA A 205 18.92 3.38 -17.57
CA ALA A 205 18.39 2.23 -16.83
C ALA A 205 19.49 1.49 -16.04
N SER A 206 20.73 1.51 -16.53
CA SER A 206 21.89 0.91 -15.85
C SER A 206 22.61 1.87 -14.91
N ASN A 207 22.11 3.09 -14.70
CA ASN A 207 22.75 4.15 -13.89
C ASN A 207 24.23 4.36 -14.24
N LEU A 208 24.57 4.32 -15.53
CA LEU A 208 25.95 4.49 -15.96
C LEU A 208 26.32 5.96 -15.90
N THR A 209 27.37 6.30 -15.14
CA THR A 209 27.99 7.62 -15.27
C THR A 209 28.69 7.76 -16.62
N ARG A 210 28.95 8.98 -17.08
CA ARG A 210 29.74 9.26 -18.30
C ARG A 210 31.06 8.49 -18.32
N ARG A 211 31.76 8.49 -17.18
CA ARG A 211 33.02 7.78 -16.99
C ARG A 211 32.84 6.26 -17.11
N ARG A 212 31.84 5.70 -16.46
CA ARG A 212 31.55 4.25 -16.51
C ARG A 212 31.13 3.80 -17.92
N PHE A 213 30.31 4.58 -18.62
CA PHE A 213 29.91 4.28 -20.00
C PHE A 213 31.10 4.28 -20.96
N THR A 214 31.98 5.30 -20.87
CA THR A 214 33.22 5.33 -21.67
C THR A 214 34.14 4.17 -21.33
N LYS A 215 34.28 3.83 -20.04
CA LYS A 215 35.08 2.68 -19.58
C LYS A 215 34.53 1.36 -20.11
N LEU A 216 33.22 1.16 -20.07
CA LEU A 216 32.55 -0.02 -20.65
C LEU A 216 32.88 -0.16 -22.15
N LYS A 217 32.74 0.93 -22.91
CA LYS A 217 33.10 0.95 -24.34
C LYS A 217 34.58 0.69 -24.59
N GLN A 218 35.46 1.15 -23.70
CA GLN A 218 36.89 0.85 -23.76
C GLN A 218 37.16 -0.64 -23.48
N MET A 219 36.48 -1.23 -22.49
CA MET A 219 36.63 -2.66 -22.17
C MET A 219 36.15 -3.56 -23.30
N LEU A 220 35.03 -3.22 -23.95
CA LEU A 220 34.55 -3.95 -25.13
C LEU A 220 35.59 -3.94 -26.24
N ARG A 221 36.12 -2.77 -26.59
CA ARG A 221 37.18 -2.63 -27.61
C ARG A 221 38.46 -3.36 -27.22
N GLY A 222 38.88 -3.27 -25.96
CA GLY A 222 40.07 -3.97 -25.45
C GLY A 222 39.93 -5.49 -25.47
N SER A 223 38.70 -6.01 -25.40
CA SER A 223 38.41 -7.45 -25.47
C SER A 223 38.19 -7.94 -26.91
N GLY A 224 38.43 -7.10 -27.93
CA GLY A 224 38.14 -7.41 -29.33
C GLY A 224 36.65 -7.47 -29.67
N CYS A 225 35.77 -7.09 -28.75
CA CYS A 225 34.33 -7.04 -28.98
C CYS A 225 33.96 -5.79 -29.79
N ILE A 226 33.06 -5.98 -30.75
CA ILE A 226 32.47 -4.87 -31.50
C ILE A 226 31.60 -4.04 -30.54
N ASP A 227 31.77 -2.71 -30.55
CA ASP A 227 31.00 -1.77 -29.72
C ASP A 227 29.54 -1.65 -30.20
N PRO A 228 28.55 -2.22 -29.49
CA PRO A 228 27.16 -2.15 -29.89
C PRO A 228 26.50 -0.84 -29.45
N LEU A 229 27.19 0.03 -28.70
CA LEU A 229 26.60 1.20 -28.05
C LEU A 229 26.78 2.46 -28.90
N PRO A 230 25.81 3.40 -28.88
CA PRO A 230 25.97 4.70 -29.52
C PRO A 230 27.11 5.51 -28.87
N SER A 231 27.58 6.55 -29.56
CA SER A 231 28.58 7.45 -29.00
C SER A 231 28.01 8.24 -27.84
N ILE A 232 28.87 8.63 -26.90
CA ILE A 232 28.43 9.49 -25.77
C ILE A 232 27.93 10.86 -26.27
N HIS A 233 28.44 11.34 -27.40
CA HIS A 233 27.96 12.57 -28.02
C HIS A 233 26.50 12.44 -28.48
N GLU A 234 26.13 11.31 -29.09
CA GLU A 234 24.75 11.04 -29.50
C GLU A 234 23.82 10.89 -28.29
N ILE A 235 24.30 10.26 -27.20
CA ILE A 235 23.58 10.22 -25.93
C ILE A 235 23.31 11.64 -25.42
N LYS A 236 24.34 12.49 -25.35
CA LYS A 236 24.19 13.89 -24.92
C LYS A 236 23.25 14.67 -25.82
N LYS A 237 23.28 14.44 -27.12
CA LYS A 237 22.36 15.10 -28.07
C LYS A 237 20.92 14.72 -27.78
N LEU A 238 20.65 13.44 -27.52
CA LEU A 238 19.31 12.99 -27.14
C LEU A 238 18.90 13.46 -25.74
N GLU A 239 19.80 13.47 -24.76
CA GLU A 239 19.51 14.02 -23.43
C GLU A 239 19.15 15.50 -23.50
N LYS A 240 19.80 16.27 -24.38
CA LYS A 240 19.42 17.68 -24.61
C LYS A 240 18.03 17.81 -25.21
N VAL A 241 17.57 16.84 -26.00
CA VAL A 241 16.21 16.84 -26.57
C VAL A 241 15.19 16.39 -25.52
N VAL A 242 15.53 15.36 -24.73
CA VAL A 242 14.64 14.79 -23.69
C VAL A 242 14.56 15.67 -22.44
N GLY A 243 15.68 16.28 -22.05
CA GLY A 243 15.79 17.23 -20.94
C GLY A 243 15.84 18.67 -21.42
N SER A 244 15.26 18.94 -22.59
CA SER A 244 15.34 20.25 -23.22
C SER A 244 14.68 21.31 -22.33
N SER A 245 15.30 22.48 -22.26
CA SER A 245 14.82 23.62 -21.46
C SER A 245 13.51 24.21 -21.98
N ASP A 246 13.03 23.78 -23.14
CA ASP A 246 11.70 24.11 -23.67
C ASP A 246 10.60 23.18 -23.11
N GLN A 247 10.96 22.04 -22.52
CA GLN A 247 10.02 21.10 -21.89
C GLN A 247 10.07 21.19 -20.37
N LEU A 248 11.24 21.40 -19.79
CA LEU A 248 11.45 21.40 -18.34
C LEU A 248 12.05 22.72 -17.86
N LYS A 249 11.56 23.18 -16.71
CA LYS A 249 12.14 24.30 -15.97
C LYS A 249 12.80 23.76 -14.70
N VAL A 250 14.04 24.20 -14.48
CA VAL A 250 14.79 23.95 -13.24
C VAL A 250 14.82 25.25 -12.45
N THR A 251 14.48 25.19 -11.16
CA THR A 251 14.62 26.30 -10.22
C THR A 251 15.39 25.83 -8.99
N GLU A 252 16.28 26.67 -8.50
CA GLU A 252 17.04 26.42 -7.28
C GLU A 252 16.65 27.46 -6.23
N HIS A 253 16.46 26.99 -5.00
CA HIS A 253 16.09 27.79 -3.84
C HIS A 253 17.04 27.45 -2.69
N THR A 254 17.36 28.40 -1.83
CA THR A 254 18.10 28.15 -0.59
C THR A 254 17.12 28.27 0.57
N VAL A 255 16.92 27.18 1.31
CA VAL A 255 16.01 27.11 2.47
C VAL A 255 16.81 26.57 3.65
N ASP A 256 16.91 27.34 4.74
CA ASP A 256 17.64 26.95 5.96
C ASP A 256 19.08 26.43 5.71
N GLY A 257 19.77 27.02 4.73
CA GLY A 257 21.11 26.61 4.30
C GLY A 257 21.18 25.36 3.42
N LYS A 258 20.05 24.68 3.18
CA LYS A 258 19.93 23.56 2.24
C LYS A 258 19.56 24.07 0.84
N SER A 259 20.21 23.53 -0.18
CA SER A 259 19.85 23.78 -1.57
C SER A 259 18.66 22.89 -1.98
N VAL A 260 17.55 23.53 -2.32
CA VAL A 260 16.34 22.90 -2.84
C VAL A 260 16.30 23.10 -4.35
N VAL A 261 16.41 22.01 -5.09
CA VAL A 261 16.28 21.97 -6.55
C VAL A 261 14.90 21.44 -6.88
N ALA A 262 14.14 22.20 -7.67
CA ALA A 262 12.87 21.79 -8.22
C ALA A 262 12.94 21.74 -9.74
N VAL A 263 12.38 20.70 -10.34
CA VAL A 263 12.28 20.51 -11.78
C VAL A 263 10.82 20.24 -12.12
N HIS A 264 10.26 20.96 -13.08
CA HIS A 264 8.87 20.77 -13.48
C HIS A 264 8.66 20.96 -14.97
N LEU A 265 7.61 20.34 -15.53
CA LEU A 265 7.18 20.57 -16.90
C LEU A 265 6.77 22.03 -17.12
N LEU A 266 7.09 22.56 -18.29
CA LEU A 266 6.65 23.90 -18.70
C LEU A 266 5.19 23.89 -19.15
N ASP A 267 4.81 22.91 -19.97
CA ASP A 267 3.47 22.80 -20.57
C ASP A 267 2.91 21.39 -20.39
N VAL A 268 2.07 21.24 -19.37
CA VAL A 268 1.39 19.99 -19.02
C VAL A 268 0.38 19.62 -20.09
N VAL A 269 -0.36 20.61 -20.63
CA VAL A 269 -1.45 20.38 -21.58
C VAL A 269 -0.89 19.86 -22.90
N LYS A 270 0.17 20.49 -23.41
CA LYS A 270 0.83 20.04 -24.64
C LYS A 270 1.36 18.63 -24.52
N MET A 271 2.14 18.35 -23.46
CA MET A 271 2.71 17.01 -23.26
C MET A 271 1.59 15.96 -23.11
N LEU A 272 0.51 16.28 -22.39
CA LEU A 272 -0.62 15.36 -22.21
C LEU A 272 -1.35 15.09 -23.52
N THR A 273 -1.55 16.14 -24.33
CA THR A 273 -2.15 16.06 -25.67
C THR A 273 -1.31 15.18 -26.59
N GLU A 274 0.00 15.42 -26.66
CA GLU A 274 0.93 14.61 -27.44
C GLU A 274 0.88 13.15 -26.98
N ARG A 275 0.91 12.91 -25.67
CA ARG A 275 0.88 11.55 -25.11
C ARG A 275 -0.42 10.82 -25.41
N ILE A 276 -1.56 11.49 -25.29
CA ILE A 276 -2.86 10.90 -25.59
C ILE A 276 -2.99 10.60 -27.07
N ASN A 277 -2.59 11.51 -27.96
CA ASN A 277 -2.58 11.25 -29.40
C ASN A 277 -1.71 10.05 -29.78
N GLU A 278 -0.55 9.87 -29.12
CA GLU A 278 0.25 8.65 -29.29
C GLU A 278 -0.48 7.38 -28.83
N LEU A 279 -1.20 7.43 -27.71
CA LEU A 279 -1.94 6.26 -27.22
C LEU A 279 -3.12 5.90 -28.13
N VAL A 280 -3.82 6.90 -28.66
CA VAL A 280 -4.89 6.73 -29.65
C VAL A 280 -4.34 6.10 -30.93
N ALA A 281 -3.25 6.66 -31.48
CA ALA A 281 -2.62 6.15 -32.71
C ALA A 281 -2.13 4.70 -32.58
N ASN A 282 -1.71 4.30 -31.38
CA ASN A 282 -1.26 2.94 -31.10
C ASN A 282 -2.39 1.99 -30.66
N GLY A 283 -3.66 2.43 -30.65
CA GLY A 283 -4.80 1.62 -30.23
C GLY A 283 -4.77 1.20 -28.76
N LYS A 284 -4.07 1.97 -27.90
CA LYS A 284 -3.90 1.68 -26.47
C LYS A 284 -4.87 2.43 -25.57
N MET A 285 -5.51 3.47 -26.10
CA MET A 285 -6.52 4.25 -25.38
C MET A 285 -7.91 3.81 -25.81
N VAL A 286 -8.79 3.62 -24.83
CA VAL A 286 -10.21 3.42 -25.11
C VAL A 286 -10.81 4.78 -25.41
N VAL A 287 -11.04 5.07 -26.69
CA VAL A 287 -11.75 6.28 -27.13
C VAL A 287 -13.24 5.94 -27.16
N GLY A 288 -14.00 6.54 -26.25
CA GLY A 288 -15.46 6.44 -26.18
C GLY A 288 -16.07 7.79 -25.77
N ASP A 289 -17.33 7.80 -25.36
CA ASP A 289 -18.02 9.00 -24.85
C ASP A 289 -17.58 9.37 -23.41
N ASP A 290 -16.76 8.52 -22.78
CA ASP A 290 -16.26 8.72 -21.43
C ASP A 290 -15.25 9.88 -21.35
N PRO A 291 -15.24 10.63 -20.25
CA PRO A 291 -14.21 11.64 -20.02
C PRO A 291 -12.82 11.02 -19.90
N ILE A 292 -11.80 11.84 -20.17
CA ILE A 292 -10.40 11.48 -19.89
C ILE A 292 -10.19 11.50 -18.38
N TRP A 293 -9.96 10.34 -17.80
CA TRP A 293 -9.62 10.17 -16.40
C TRP A 293 -8.14 10.41 -16.18
N LEU A 294 -7.83 11.38 -15.33
CA LEU A 294 -6.48 11.69 -14.91
C LEU A 294 -6.38 11.54 -13.40
N THR A 295 -5.38 10.80 -12.92
CA THR A 295 -5.07 10.74 -11.50
C THR A 295 -3.79 11.50 -11.22
N ILE A 296 -3.86 12.51 -10.36
CA ILE A 296 -2.71 13.26 -9.86
C ILE A 296 -2.14 12.48 -8.68
N LEU A 297 -0.89 12.06 -8.80
CA LEU A 297 -0.21 11.19 -7.86
C LEU A 297 0.97 11.94 -7.23
N GLY A 298 0.98 12.02 -5.91
CA GLY A 298 2.14 12.47 -5.13
C GLY A 298 2.78 11.29 -4.41
N ASP A 299 4.11 11.23 -4.43
CA ASP A 299 4.90 10.24 -3.69
C ASP A 299 6.16 10.89 -3.13
N LYS A 300 6.35 10.77 -1.81
CA LYS A 300 7.57 11.21 -1.13
C LYS A 300 8.47 10.04 -0.83
N GLY A 301 9.64 10.06 -1.46
CA GLY A 301 10.77 9.24 -1.05
C GLY A 301 11.55 9.85 0.12
N SER A 302 12.71 9.27 0.43
CA SER A 302 13.55 9.76 1.53
C SER A 302 13.99 11.21 1.37
N GLU A 303 14.39 11.62 0.16
CA GLU A 303 14.96 12.95 -0.08
C GLU A 303 14.08 13.83 -0.99
N GLU A 304 13.24 13.24 -1.83
CA GLU A 304 12.56 13.92 -2.93
C GLU A 304 11.08 13.59 -2.99
N PHE A 305 10.27 14.59 -3.33
CA PHE A 305 8.85 14.45 -3.64
C PHE A 305 8.64 14.47 -5.15
N LYS A 306 7.80 13.57 -5.66
CA LYS A 306 7.46 13.43 -7.07
C LYS A 306 5.97 13.66 -7.28
N LEU A 307 5.65 14.54 -8.22
CA LEU A 307 4.29 14.74 -8.71
C LEU A 307 4.15 14.13 -10.11
N CYS A 308 3.19 13.24 -10.27
CA CYS A 308 2.93 12.51 -11.50
C CYS A 308 1.45 12.61 -11.90
N LEU A 309 1.17 12.39 -13.17
CA LEU A 309 -0.17 12.25 -13.72
C LEU A 309 -0.31 10.85 -14.31
N SER A 310 -1.38 10.14 -13.99
CA SER A 310 -1.71 8.83 -14.56
C SER A 310 -2.91 8.95 -15.49
N ILE A 311 -2.83 8.39 -16.69
CA ILE A 311 -3.96 8.29 -17.62
C ILE A 311 -4.79 7.04 -17.28
N GLY A 312 -6.09 7.21 -17.04
CA GLY A 312 -7.01 6.15 -16.63
C GLY A 312 -7.64 5.35 -17.80
N ASN A 313 -7.85 5.96 -18.96
CA ASN A 313 -8.55 5.35 -20.11
C ASN A 313 -7.66 4.37 -20.92
N VAL A 314 -6.87 3.56 -20.22
CA VAL A 314 -5.96 2.55 -20.78
C VAL A 314 -6.13 1.23 -20.03
N SER A 315 -5.74 0.11 -20.62
CA SER A 315 -5.91 -1.22 -20.00
C SER A 315 -5.09 -1.42 -18.71
N GLN A 316 -3.99 -0.68 -18.54
CA GLN A 316 -3.11 -0.75 -17.36
C GLN A 316 -2.72 0.65 -16.87
N PRO A 317 -3.61 1.42 -16.23
CA PRO A 317 -3.33 2.82 -15.84
C PRO A 317 -2.08 2.95 -14.96
N ASN A 318 -1.90 2.02 -14.02
CA ASN A 318 -0.76 1.98 -13.11
C ASN A 318 0.48 1.31 -13.74
N SER A 319 0.85 1.73 -14.95
CA SER A 319 2.08 1.31 -15.61
C SER A 319 3.01 2.50 -15.80
N CYS A 320 4.32 2.28 -15.71
CA CYS A 320 5.31 3.33 -15.96
C CYS A 320 5.19 3.97 -17.35
N PHE A 321 4.52 3.30 -18.30
CA PHE A 321 4.23 3.85 -19.62
C PHE A 321 3.07 4.86 -19.65
N HIS A 322 2.23 4.91 -18.62
CA HIS A 322 1.06 5.81 -18.56
C HIS A 322 1.18 6.85 -17.43
N LEU A 323 2.30 6.81 -16.71
CA LEU A 323 2.72 7.83 -15.77
C LEU A 323 3.49 8.92 -16.48
N ILE A 324 3.09 10.15 -16.21
CA ILE A 324 3.71 11.36 -16.71
C ILE A 324 4.30 12.08 -15.49
N PRO A 325 5.63 12.21 -15.39
CA PRO A 325 6.25 13.06 -14.38
C PRO A 325 5.91 14.53 -14.66
N LEU A 326 5.26 15.20 -13.71
CA LEU A 326 4.93 16.62 -13.81
C LEU A 326 6.01 17.49 -13.17
N GLY A 327 6.54 17.04 -12.04
CA GLY A 327 7.63 17.72 -11.36
C GLY A 327 8.18 16.96 -10.17
N ILE A 328 9.34 17.40 -9.71
CA ILE A 328 10.10 16.80 -8.61
C ILE A 328 10.83 17.90 -7.85
N PHE A 329 10.93 17.77 -6.53
CA PHE A 329 11.78 18.64 -5.71
C PHE A 329 12.33 17.88 -4.49
N ASN A 330 13.49 18.29 -3.98
CA ASN A 330 14.21 17.63 -2.88
C ASN A 330 13.94 18.25 -1.48
N ASP A 331 12.65 18.48 -1.20
CA ASP A 331 12.12 19.09 0.02
C ASP A 331 10.87 18.32 0.49
N ASP A 332 10.26 18.70 1.61
CA ASP A 332 9.08 18.02 2.17
C ASP A 332 7.83 18.19 1.30
N GLU A 333 6.98 17.16 1.28
CA GLU A 333 5.77 17.05 0.43
C GLU A 333 4.59 17.96 0.81
N SER A 334 4.82 19.03 1.57
CA SER A 334 3.75 19.92 2.03
C SER A 334 3.10 20.70 0.89
N SER A 335 1.84 21.07 1.07
CA SER A 335 1.03 21.80 0.08
C SER A 335 1.60 23.20 -0.17
N GLU A 336 2.27 23.77 0.84
CA GLU A 336 3.06 24.98 0.71
C GLU A 336 4.24 24.78 -0.24
N ASN A 337 5.03 23.72 -0.05
CA ASN A 337 6.16 23.40 -0.92
C ASN A 337 5.72 23.04 -2.35
N ILE A 338 4.64 22.25 -2.50
CA ILE A 338 4.06 21.94 -3.81
C ILE A 338 3.63 23.23 -4.51
N ARG A 339 2.98 24.17 -3.82
CA ARG A 339 2.60 25.46 -4.42
C ARG A 339 3.82 26.32 -4.74
N LYS A 340 4.80 26.37 -3.84
CA LYS A 340 6.01 27.16 -3.99
C LYS A 340 6.87 26.69 -5.17
N TYR A 341 7.09 25.39 -5.28
CA TYR A 341 8.01 24.79 -6.24
C TYR A 341 7.32 24.32 -7.52
N LEU A 342 6.07 23.84 -7.44
CA LEU A 342 5.29 23.29 -8.55
C LEU A 342 4.01 24.11 -8.84
N GLY A 343 3.90 25.34 -8.33
CA GLY A 343 2.75 26.23 -8.55
C GLY A 343 2.30 26.35 -10.00
N PRO A 344 3.21 26.55 -10.98
CA PRO A 344 2.84 26.61 -12.40
C PRO A 344 2.16 25.33 -12.92
N ILE A 345 2.54 24.16 -12.41
CA ILE A 345 1.89 22.88 -12.76
C ILE A 345 0.49 22.83 -12.16
N VAL A 346 0.36 23.18 -10.88
CA VAL A 346 -0.92 23.16 -10.15
C VAL A 346 -1.93 24.08 -10.84
N GLU A 347 -1.51 25.26 -11.28
CA GLU A 347 -2.38 26.16 -12.04
C GLU A 347 -2.82 25.58 -13.38
N GLN A 348 -1.92 24.91 -14.11
CA GLN A 348 -2.28 24.26 -15.38
C GLN A 348 -3.28 23.13 -15.16
N LEU A 349 -3.08 22.29 -14.14
CA LEU A 349 -4.01 21.22 -13.77
C LEU A 349 -5.37 21.78 -13.38
N ASN A 350 -5.41 22.83 -12.54
CA ASN A 350 -6.67 23.46 -12.12
C ASN A 350 -7.44 24.08 -13.31
N ARG A 351 -6.76 24.48 -14.39
CA ARG A 351 -7.38 25.01 -15.62
C ARG A 351 -7.76 23.92 -16.62
N LEU A 352 -7.31 22.68 -16.44
CA LEU A 352 -7.52 21.56 -17.36
C LEU A 352 -8.92 20.95 -17.19
N LEU A 353 -9.89 21.48 -17.94
CA LEU A 353 -11.27 20.98 -17.96
C LEU A 353 -11.59 20.14 -19.21
N PHE A 354 -10.93 20.44 -20.32
CA PHE A 354 -11.12 19.79 -21.61
C PHE A 354 -9.76 19.62 -22.28
N LEU A 355 -9.62 18.58 -23.10
CA LEU A 355 -8.44 18.33 -23.91
C LEU A 355 -8.84 18.16 -25.38
N LYS A 356 -8.13 18.86 -26.27
CA LYS A 356 -8.30 18.67 -27.72
C LYS A 356 -7.47 17.47 -28.16
N ILE A 357 -8.12 16.42 -28.65
CA ILE A 357 -7.43 15.21 -29.12
C ILE A 357 -7.75 14.96 -30.58
N LYS A 358 -6.80 14.37 -31.31
CA LYS A 358 -6.99 14.04 -32.73
C LYS A 358 -7.42 12.58 -32.86
N VAL A 359 -8.60 12.36 -33.43
CA VAL A 359 -9.11 11.03 -33.77
C VAL A 359 -9.32 10.97 -35.28
N GLY A 360 -8.42 10.25 -35.97
CA GLY A 360 -8.34 10.31 -37.43
C GLY A 360 -7.97 11.72 -37.90
N ASP A 361 -8.79 12.32 -38.75
CA ASP A 361 -8.60 13.68 -39.28
C ASP A 361 -9.37 14.76 -38.50
N LYS A 362 -10.06 14.41 -37.41
CA LYS A 362 -10.89 15.34 -36.63
C LYS A 362 -10.25 15.64 -35.28
N ASP A 363 -10.25 16.92 -34.91
CA ASP A 363 -9.97 17.35 -33.55
C ASP A 363 -11.29 17.32 -32.76
N ILE A 364 -11.30 16.64 -31.62
CA ILE A 364 -12.44 16.55 -30.71
C ILE A 364 -12.06 17.10 -29.34
N ASP A 365 -12.98 17.86 -28.73
CA ASP A 365 -12.82 18.35 -27.36
C ASP A 365 -13.41 17.32 -26.40
N VAL A 366 -12.56 16.70 -25.59
CA VAL A 366 -12.98 15.66 -24.63
C VAL A 366 -12.91 16.20 -23.20
N PRO A 367 -13.97 16.04 -22.39
CA PRO A 367 -13.94 16.46 -21.00
C PRO A 367 -12.88 15.70 -20.20
N VAL A 368 -12.26 16.38 -19.24
CA VAL A 368 -11.27 15.81 -18.34
C VAL A 368 -11.84 15.72 -16.92
N GLU A 369 -11.67 14.55 -16.32
CA GLU A 369 -11.95 14.31 -14.89
C GLU A 369 -10.66 14.02 -14.15
N GLN A 370 -10.46 14.75 -13.05
CA GLN A 370 -9.25 14.67 -12.25
C GLN A 370 -9.55 14.02 -10.90
N TYR A 371 -8.70 13.08 -10.53
CA TYR A 371 -8.75 12.33 -9.28
C TYR A 371 -7.44 12.56 -8.52
N LEU A 372 -7.50 12.57 -7.19
CA LEU A 372 -6.30 12.58 -6.35
C LEU A 372 -5.94 11.15 -5.96
N GLY A 373 -4.65 10.83 -6.01
CA GLY A 373 -4.10 9.57 -5.55
C GLY A 373 -2.67 9.75 -5.03
N GLY A 374 -2.03 8.65 -4.64
CA GLY A 374 -0.72 8.68 -3.97
C GLY A 374 -0.85 8.22 -2.53
N ASP A 375 0.15 8.51 -1.70
CA ASP A 375 0.07 8.17 -0.29
C ASP A 375 -1.03 8.99 0.42
N MET A 376 -1.44 8.51 1.60
CA MET A 376 -2.51 9.14 2.38
C MET A 376 -2.12 10.53 2.88
N LYS A 377 -0.83 10.79 3.14
CA LYS A 377 -0.35 12.05 3.69
C LYS A 377 -0.42 13.14 2.63
N PHE A 378 0.08 12.88 1.43
CA PHE A 378 -0.08 13.73 0.25
C PHE A 378 -1.56 14.02 -0.03
N GLN A 379 -2.41 12.98 -0.07
CA GLN A 379 -3.85 13.18 -0.32
C GLN A 379 -4.49 14.06 0.74
N CYS A 380 -4.20 13.83 2.03
CA CYS A 380 -4.69 14.63 3.13
C CYS A 380 -4.26 16.09 3.00
N ASP A 381 -2.98 16.33 2.76
CA ASP A 381 -2.41 17.68 2.67
C ASP A 381 -2.92 18.45 1.42
N ALA A 382 -3.06 17.78 0.27
CA ALA A 382 -3.62 18.36 -0.95
C ALA A 382 -5.07 18.86 -0.77
N ILE A 383 -5.86 18.17 0.05
CA ILE A 383 -7.25 18.56 0.35
C ILE A 383 -7.39 19.45 1.59
N GLY A 384 -6.29 19.76 2.30
CA GLY A 384 -6.31 20.56 3.53
C GLY A 384 -6.83 19.79 4.77
N HIS A 385 -6.65 18.47 4.81
CA HIS A 385 -6.96 17.60 5.94
C HIS A 385 -5.70 17.34 6.77
N GLU A 386 -5.79 17.41 8.11
CA GLU A 386 -4.67 17.21 9.03
C GLU A 386 -4.20 15.73 9.16
N GLY A 387 -4.69 14.85 8.29
CA GLY A 387 -4.46 13.40 8.32
C GLY A 387 -4.58 12.79 9.72
N GLY A 388 -3.52 12.07 10.13
CA GLY A 388 -3.45 11.36 11.42
C GLY A 388 -3.35 12.25 12.67
N ASN A 389 -3.17 13.56 12.52
CA ASN A 389 -3.22 14.50 13.64
C ASN A 389 -4.65 14.91 13.99
N SER A 390 -5.60 14.75 13.05
CA SER A 390 -7.02 15.03 13.30
C SER A 390 -7.65 14.01 14.26
N THR A 391 -8.60 14.46 15.08
CA THR A 391 -9.53 13.59 15.84
C THR A 391 -10.24 12.60 14.91
N TYR A 392 -10.51 13.02 13.66
CA TYR A 392 -11.15 12.21 12.61
C TYR A 392 -10.20 11.95 11.44
N GLN A 393 -9.24 11.05 11.61
CA GLN A 393 -8.18 10.79 10.63
C GLN A 393 -8.64 10.35 9.22
N CYS A 394 -9.86 9.85 9.06
CA CYS A 394 -10.36 9.39 7.76
C CYS A 394 -10.91 10.55 6.92
N MET A 395 -10.42 10.67 5.69
CA MET A 395 -10.89 11.67 4.72
C MET A 395 -12.35 11.44 4.26
N GLN A 396 -12.91 10.24 4.46
CA GLN A 396 -14.24 9.87 3.96
C GLN A 396 -15.29 9.77 5.08
N CYS A 397 -14.91 9.52 6.34
CA CYS A 397 -15.85 9.28 7.43
C CYS A 397 -15.37 9.84 8.77
N PHE A 398 -16.27 9.95 9.73
CA PHE A 398 -15.98 10.40 11.09
C PHE A 398 -15.46 9.27 12.00
N SER A 399 -14.45 8.52 11.55
CA SER A 399 -13.81 7.52 12.42
C SER A 399 -12.83 8.19 13.39
N LEU A 400 -12.99 7.93 14.69
CA LEU A 400 -12.12 8.45 15.73
C LEU A 400 -10.71 7.83 15.67
N ARG A 401 -9.71 8.65 16.01
CA ARG A 401 -8.32 8.21 16.24
C ARG A 401 -8.28 7.10 17.31
N GLY A 402 -7.48 6.05 17.08
CA GLY A 402 -7.25 4.99 18.07
C GLY A 402 -8.24 3.82 18.10
N GLN A 403 -9.28 3.81 17.25
CA GLN A 403 -10.06 2.58 17.01
C GLN A 403 -9.20 1.59 16.22
N SER A 404 -8.39 0.80 16.93
CA SER A 404 -7.70 -0.34 16.33
C SER A 404 -8.72 -1.28 15.69
N ILE A 405 -8.44 -1.74 14.47
CA ILE A 405 -9.22 -2.78 13.79
C ILE A 405 -9.31 -4.05 14.66
N SER A 406 -8.38 -4.24 15.61
CA SER A 406 -8.23 -5.48 16.35
C SER A 406 -8.98 -5.58 17.69
N ARG A 407 -9.48 -4.49 18.32
CA ARG A 407 -10.02 -4.62 19.70
C ARG A 407 -11.40 -4.06 20.00
N SER A 408 -11.93 -3.08 19.27
CA SER A 408 -13.23 -2.49 19.65
C SER A 408 -14.22 -2.27 18.52
N MET A 409 -13.84 -2.45 17.26
CA MET A 409 -14.75 -2.33 16.14
C MET A 409 -14.51 -3.50 15.18
N GLN A 410 -15.35 -4.53 15.27
CA GLN A 410 -15.46 -5.53 14.22
C GLN A 410 -16.02 -4.82 12.98
N LEU A 411 -15.17 -4.19 12.19
CA LEU A 411 -15.57 -3.61 10.91
C LEU A 411 -16.00 -4.78 10.01
N LYS A 412 -17.31 -4.96 9.84
CA LYS A 412 -17.86 -5.86 8.82
C LYS A 412 -17.86 -5.12 7.48
N ARG A 413 -17.57 -5.85 6.42
CA ARG A 413 -17.73 -5.34 5.05
C ARG A 413 -19.21 -4.92 4.89
N GLY A 414 -19.46 -3.63 4.68
CA GLY A 414 -20.81 -3.08 4.56
C GLY A 414 -21.31 -2.27 5.76
N ASP A 415 -20.52 -2.11 6.83
CA ASP A 415 -20.89 -1.20 7.92
C ASP A 415 -21.06 0.24 7.39
N ILE A 416 -22.27 0.79 7.55
CA ILE A 416 -22.61 2.16 7.14
C ILE A 416 -21.93 3.12 8.11
N LYS A 417 -20.72 3.57 7.77
CA LYS A 417 -20.09 4.69 8.50
C LYS A 417 -20.82 5.98 8.15
N LYS A 418 -20.97 6.89 9.12
CA LYS A 418 -21.36 8.27 8.84
C LYS A 418 -20.31 8.87 7.91
N THR A 419 -20.64 8.94 6.63
CA THR A 419 -19.82 9.56 5.60
C THR A 419 -19.76 11.06 5.83
N ARG A 420 -18.63 11.68 5.49
CA ARG A 420 -18.54 13.13 5.39
C ARG A 420 -19.41 13.57 4.20
N ILE A 421 -20.64 14.02 4.45
CA ILE A 421 -21.54 14.56 3.42
C ILE A 421 -21.69 16.07 3.67
N SER A 422 -21.56 16.89 2.62
CA SER A 422 -21.68 18.35 2.67
C SER A 422 -22.95 18.87 3.37
N LYS A 423 -24.08 18.17 3.24
CA LYS A 423 -25.37 18.54 3.86
C LYS A 423 -25.50 18.15 5.33
N ALA A 424 -24.82 17.09 5.78
CA ALA A 424 -24.89 16.64 7.18
C ALA A 424 -24.14 17.58 8.13
N VAL A 425 -23.16 18.30 7.60
CA VAL A 425 -22.34 19.30 8.29
C VAL A 425 -23.15 20.53 8.76
N VAL A 426 -24.21 20.90 8.04
CA VAL A 426 -24.95 22.15 8.29
C VAL A 426 -26.20 21.93 9.16
N ASN A 427 -26.83 20.76 9.08
CA ASN A 427 -28.16 20.55 9.67
C ASN A 427 -28.16 19.87 11.06
N ASP A 428 -27.10 19.16 11.44
CA ASP A 428 -27.06 18.50 12.75
C ASP A 428 -26.32 19.40 13.75
N ARG A 429 -27.10 20.10 14.60
CA ARG A 429 -26.73 20.60 15.94
C ARG A 429 -26.30 22.06 16.07
N ALA A 430 -27.28 22.94 15.89
CA ALA A 430 -27.34 24.24 16.56
C ALA A 430 -27.41 24.19 18.11
N GLU A 431 -27.27 23.03 18.77
CA GLU A 431 -27.58 22.86 20.20
C GLU A 431 -26.38 22.59 21.14
N LYS A 432 -25.13 22.57 20.66
CA LYS A 432 -23.97 22.37 21.57
C LYS A 432 -22.77 23.22 21.19
N LEU A 433 -22.63 24.34 21.89
CA LEU A 433 -21.58 25.35 21.65
C LEU A 433 -20.15 24.86 22.00
N GLU A 434 -19.96 24.01 22.99
CA GLU A 434 -18.62 23.53 23.40
C GLU A 434 -18.07 22.41 22.50
N GLU A 435 -18.94 21.57 21.91
CA GLU A 435 -18.53 20.61 20.86
C GLU A 435 -18.25 21.32 19.51
N LEU A 436 -18.61 22.61 19.40
CA LEU A 436 -18.55 23.39 18.17
C LEU A 436 -17.12 23.78 17.80
N GLU A 437 -16.24 24.13 18.73
CA GLU A 437 -14.87 24.54 18.39
C GLU A 437 -14.02 23.37 17.84
N GLU A 438 -14.11 22.20 18.48
CA GLU A 438 -13.42 20.98 18.03
C GLU A 438 -14.02 20.42 16.73
N PHE A 439 -15.33 20.59 16.50
CA PHE A 439 -15.94 20.26 15.21
C PHE A 439 -15.63 21.31 14.14
N LEU A 440 -15.63 22.61 14.46
CA LEU A 440 -15.40 23.72 13.52
C LEU A 440 -14.05 23.59 12.81
N SER A 441 -13.02 23.08 13.48
CA SER A 441 -11.74 22.74 12.82
C SER A 441 -11.96 21.68 11.74
N GLY A 442 -12.58 20.54 12.10
CA GLY A 442 -12.94 19.47 11.18
C GLY A 442 -13.95 19.87 10.10
N THR A 443 -14.78 20.89 10.37
CA THR A 443 -15.79 21.42 9.47
C THR A 443 -15.19 22.36 8.44
N LYS A 444 -14.28 23.25 8.86
CA LYS A 444 -13.48 24.08 7.96
C LYS A 444 -12.66 23.19 7.04
N CYS A 445 -12.02 22.15 7.57
CA CYS A 445 -11.36 21.13 6.76
C CYS A 445 -12.34 20.42 5.81
N ALA A 446 -13.47 19.91 6.29
CA ALA A 446 -14.46 19.24 5.42
C ALA A 446 -15.03 20.17 4.33
N LEU A 447 -15.30 21.43 4.67
CA LEU A 447 -15.75 22.44 3.72
C LEU A 447 -14.66 22.74 2.69
N GLN A 448 -13.40 22.87 3.11
CA GLN A 448 -12.26 23.08 2.22
C GLN A 448 -12.07 21.87 1.30
N ILE A 449 -12.17 20.65 1.82
CA ILE A 449 -12.14 19.40 1.05
C ILE A 449 -13.25 19.40 0.00
N VAL A 450 -14.50 19.68 0.42
CA VAL A 450 -15.67 19.72 -0.48
C VAL A 450 -15.53 20.84 -1.50
N GLN A 451 -15.01 22.01 -1.11
CA GLN A 451 -14.75 23.13 -2.02
C GLN A 451 -13.64 22.78 -3.03
N ASN A 452 -12.58 22.12 -2.58
CA ASN A 452 -11.49 21.66 -3.44
C ASN A 452 -11.99 20.61 -4.44
N PHE A 453 -12.79 19.63 -4.00
CA PHE A 453 -13.43 18.68 -4.90
C PHE A 453 -14.42 19.35 -5.86
N LYS A 454 -15.30 20.23 -5.36
CA LYS A 454 -16.28 20.96 -6.17
C LYS A 454 -15.60 21.83 -7.23
N ASN A 455 -14.53 22.52 -6.85
CA ASN A 455 -13.78 23.44 -7.72
C ASN A 455 -12.65 22.74 -8.49
N ARG A 456 -12.48 21.41 -8.32
CA ARG A 456 -11.39 20.62 -8.92
C ARG A 456 -9.99 21.20 -8.63
N GLN A 457 -9.78 21.63 -7.38
CA GLN A 457 -8.53 22.23 -6.91
C GLN A 457 -7.65 21.20 -6.19
N VAL A 458 -6.36 21.23 -6.50
CA VAL A 458 -5.34 20.31 -5.94
C VAL A 458 -4.62 20.91 -4.72
N ASN A 459 -4.99 22.11 -4.26
CA ASN A 459 -4.25 22.86 -3.26
C ASN A 459 -5.04 23.07 -1.95
N GLY A 460 -4.40 22.81 -0.80
CA GLY A 460 -5.07 22.80 0.50
C GLY A 460 -5.57 24.15 1.04
N TYR A 461 -4.97 25.29 0.68
CA TYR A 461 -5.22 26.58 1.36
C TYR A 461 -5.39 27.80 0.42
N LYS A 462 -6.24 28.78 0.75
CA LYS A 462 -6.35 30.03 -0.04
C LYS A 462 -5.58 31.25 0.50
N SER A 463 -5.06 31.25 1.72
CA SER A 463 -4.14 32.32 2.17
C SER A 463 -3.14 31.88 3.25
N PRO A 464 -1.95 32.50 3.33
CA PRO A 464 -1.00 32.32 4.44
C PRO A 464 -1.44 32.98 5.76
N SER A 465 -2.52 33.78 5.76
CA SER A 465 -2.88 34.63 6.91
C SER A 465 -3.77 33.95 7.95
N GLU A 466 -4.16 32.69 7.76
CA GLU A 466 -4.87 31.91 8.77
C GLU A 466 -4.08 30.65 9.13
N PRO A 467 -3.06 30.74 10.00
CA PRO A 467 -2.61 29.55 10.70
C PRO A 467 -3.79 29.07 11.57
N CYS A 468 -4.15 27.79 11.40
CA CYS A 468 -5.04 27.09 12.31
C CYS A 468 -4.42 27.21 13.72
N ARG A 469 -5.01 28.05 14.58
CA ARG A 469 -4.63 28.12 15.99
C ARG A 469 -5.11 26.84 16.66
N ALA A 470 -4.30 25.80 16.56
CA ALA A 470 -4.34 24.62 17.43
C ALA A 470 -2.90 24.35 17.88
N ALA A 471 -2.33 25.34 18.58
CA ALA A 471 -1.14 25.19 19.38
C ALA A 471 -1.50 25.62 20.80
N MET A 472 -1.49 24.62 21.70
CA MET A 472 -1.88 24.62 23.12
C MET A 472 -3.36 24.47 23.42
#